data_AF-A0A955KPA1-F1
#
_entry.id   AF-A0A955KPA1-F1
#
_cell.length_a   1.000
_cell.length_b   1.000
_cell.length_c   1.000
_cell.angle_alpha   90.00
_cell.angle_beta   90.00
_cell.angle_gamma   90.00
#
_symmetry.space_group_name_H-M   'P 1'
#
loop_
_entity.id
_entity.type
_entity.pdbx_description
1 polymer ?
#
loop_
_entity_poly.entity_id
_entity_poly.type
_entity_poly.pdbx_seq_one_letter_code
_entity_poly.pdbx_strand_id
1 'polypeptide(L)'
;MSPEKDEQQQLRDVLLENQRLLTENNQLLRQMKRTAWWGFWLRIASFLLLIGAPFVLYYWLLQPYFESLGSSFQVFVNGMQEIPGWKQFYQAATDFKGE
;
A
#
# COMPACT_ATOMS: atom_id res chain seq x y z
N MET A 1 15.58 29.54 -60.25
CA MET A 1 15.80 28.40 -59.34
C MET A 1 15.12 27.18 -59.95
N SER A 2 15.75 26.01 -59.92
CA SER A 2 15.15 24.78 -60.47
C SER A 2 14.20 24.16 -59.45
N PRO A 3 12.95 23.80 -59.81
CA PRO A 3 11.95 23.30 -58.86
C PRO A 3 12.40 22.04 -58.08
N GLU A 4 13.21 21.17 -58.69
CA GLU A 4 13.74 19.97 -58.02
C GLU A 4 14.68 20.27 -56.83
N LYS A 5 15.38 21.42 -56.86
CA LYS A 5 16.28 21.80 -55.76
C LYS A 5 15.50 22.23 -54.52
N ASP A 6 14.34 22.84 -54.71
CA ASP A 6 13.47 23.29 -53.62
C ASP A 6 12.81 22.10 -52.93
N GLU A 7 12.37 21.08 -53.68
CA GLU A 7 11.82 19.84 -53.11
C GLU A 7 12.85 19.06 -52.28
N GLN A 8 14.10 18.95 -52.75
CA GLN A 8 15.16 18.30 -51.97
C GLN A 8 15.52 19.05 -50.69
N GLN A 9 15.46 20.39 -50.71
CA GLN A 9 15.66 21.21 -49.51
C GLN A 9 14.54 21.00 -48.50
N GLN A 10 13.28 21.05 -48.95
CA GLN A 10 12.12 20.77 -48.10
C GLN A 10 12.18 19.37 -47.49
N LEU A 11 12.55 18.35 -48.29
CA LEU A 11 12.70 16.99 -47.78
C LEU A 11 13.76 16.92 -46.68
N ARG A 12 14.89 17.60 -46.88
CA ARG A 12 15.99 17.64 -45.92
C ARG A 12 15.56 18.33 -44.63
N ASP A 13 14.85 19.43 -44.72
CA ASP A 13 14.36 20.18 -43.56
C ASP A 13 13.36 19.35 -42.75
N VAL A 14 12.44 18.67 -43.43
CA VAL A 14 11.48 17.75 -42.78
C VAL A 14 12.19 16.58 -42.10
N LEU A 15 13.24 16.02 -42.71
CA LEU A 15 14.02 14.94 -42.10
C LEU A 15 14.79 15.40 -40.86
N LEU A 16 15.38 16.60 -40.90
CA LEU A 16 16.07 17.19 -39.75
C LEU A 16 15.11 17.46 -38.59
N GLU A 17 13.91 17.99 -38.89
CA GLU A 17 12.90 18.23 -37.87
C GLU A 17 12.39 16.93 -37.25
N ASN A 18 12.15 15.88 -38.05
CA ASN A 18 11.79 14.56 -37.53
C ASN A 18 12.89 13.99 -36.63
N GLN A 19 14.16 14.11 -37.01
CA GLN A 19 15.28 13.65 -36.19
C GLN A 19 15.34 14.38 -34.85
N ARG A 20 15.10 15.70 -34.87
CA ARG A 20 15.02 16.52 -33.65
C ARG A 20 13.89 16.05 -32.74
N LEU A 21 12.68 15.90 -33.28
CA LEU A 21 11.50 15.46 -32.54
C LEU A 21 11.69 14.08 -31.91
N LEU A 22 12.32 13.14 -32.62
CA LEU A 22 12.65 11.81 -32.08
C LEU A 22 13.64 11.89 -30.92
N THR A 23 14.63 12.79 -31.01
CA THR A 23 15.62 13.01 -29.95
C THR A 23 14.96 13.58 -28.70
N GLU A 24 14.10 14.58 -28.87
CA GLU A 24 13.31 15.18 -27.79
C GLU A 24 12.36 14.13 -27.16
N ASN A 25 11.68 13.32 -27.97
CA ASN A 25 10.82 12.23 -27.48
C ASN A 25 11.59 11.23 -26.62
N ASN A 26 12.78 10.82 -27.05
CA ASN A 26 13.60 9.89 -26.29
C ASN A 26 14.01 10.47 -24.94
N GLN A 27 14.34 11.77 -24.89
CA GLN A 27 14.62 12.45 -23.62
C GLN A 27 13.41 12.45 -22.68
N LEU A 28 12.21 12.75 -23.19
CA LEU A 28 10.97 12.72 -22.41
C LEU A 28 10.66 11.31 -21.89
N LEU A 29 10.75 10.28 -22.74
CA LEU A 29 10.54 8.89 -22.36
C LEU A 29 11.50 8.46 -21.25
N ARG A 30 12.77 8.89 -21.32
CA ARG A 30 13.77 8.60 -20.29
C ARG A 30 13.41 9.24 -18.95
N GLN A 31 12.86 10.44 -18.96
CA GLN A 31 12.37 11.11 -17.74
C GLN A 31 11.13 10.43 -17.17
N MET A 32 10.14 10.10 -18.03
CA MET A 32 8.92 9.40 -17.62
C MET A 32 9.22 8.03 -17.01
N LYS A 33 10.16 7.28 -17.59
CA LYS A 33 10.57 5.97 -17.06
C LYS A 33 11.08 6.08 -15.63
N ARG A 34 11.92 7.08 -15.33
CA ARG A 34 12.44 7.29 -13.97
C ARG A 34 11.32 7.61 -12.98
N THR A 35 10.41 8.50 -13.35
CA THR A 35 9.26 8.86 -12.50
C THR A 35 8.33 7.66 -12.27
N ALA A 36 8.07 6.87 -13.32
CA ALA A 36 7.26 5.66 -13.21
C ALA A 36 7.88 4.61 -12.28
N TRP A 37 9.21 4.44 -12.34
CA TRP A 37 9.95 3.58 -11.42
C TRP A 37 9.81 4.06 -9.97
N TRP A 38 9.99 5.35 -9.70
CA TRP A 38 9.79 5.90 -8.36
C TRP A 38 8.35 5.74 -7.86
N GLY A 39 7.35 5.97 -8.73
CA GLY A 39 5.95 5.77 -8.39
C GLY A 39 5.62 4.32 -8.06
N PHE A 40 6.17 3.37 -8.81
CA PHE A 40 6.00 1.94 -8.54
C PHE A 40 6.60 1.55 -7.18
N TRP A 41 7.83 1.99 -6.89
CA TRP A 41 8.48 1.74 -5.60
C TRP A 41 7.74 2.38 -4.44
N LEU A 42 7.28 3.63 -4.58
CA LEU A 42 6.47 4.30 -3.56
C LEU A 42 5.16 3.57 -3.29
N ARG A 43 4.52 3.02 -4.33
CA ARG A 43 3.30 2.24 -4.18
C ARG A 43 3.56 0.92 -3.44
N ILE A 44 4.65 0.22 -3.77
CA ILE A 44 5.05 -0.98 -3.01
C ILE A 44 5.34 -0.62 -1.56
N ALA A 45 6.13 0.43 -1.32
CA ALA A 45 6.48 0.88 0.02
C ALA A 45 5.24 1.29 0.81
N SER A 46 4.27 1.96 0.19
CA SER A 46 3.03 2.36 0.88
C SER A 46 2.16 1.15 1.23
N PHE A 47 2.05 0.15 0.36
CA PHE A 47 1.37 -1.10 0.71
C PHE A 47 2.10 -1.87 1.81
N LEU A 48 3.42 -1.95 1.73
CA LEU A 48 4.24 -2.62 2.73
C LEU A 48 4.19 -1.91 4.08
N LEU A 49 4.08 -0.59 4.09
CA LEU A 49 3.86 0.20 5.29
C LEU A 49 2.43 -0.01 5.81
N LEU A 50 1.41 0.01 4.96
CA LEU A 50 0.02 -0.17 5.38
C LEU A 50 -0.23 -1.55 5.99
N ILE A 51 0.40 -2.59 5.44
CA ILE A 51 0.31 -3.96 5.94
C ILE A 51 1.32 -4.20 7.08
N GLY A 52 2.54 -3.69 6.97
CA GLY A 52 3.60 -3.88 7.96
C GLY A 52 3.43 -3.06 9.23
N ALA A 53 2.84 -1.86 9.13
CA ALA A 53 2.58 -1.00 10.29
C ALA A 53 1.75 -1.67 11.37
N PRO A 54 0.58 -2.32 11.10
CA PRO A 54 -0.17 -3.00 12.14
C PRO A 54 0.60 -4.18 12.74
N PHE A 55 1.44 -4.87 11.97
CA PHE A 55 2.31 -5.93 12.50
C PHE A 55 3.37 -5.38 13.45
N VAL A 56 4.11 -4.34 13.04
CA VAL A 56 5.11 -3.68 13.89
C VAL A 56 4.46 -3.12 15.15
N LEU A 57 3.32 -2.43 15.00
CA LEU A 57 2.55 -1.90 16.12
C LEU A 57 2.12 -3.01 17.09
N TYR A 58 1.68 -4.16 16.57
CA TYR A 58 1.30 -5.30 17.39
C TYR A 58 2.46 -5.86 18.22
N TYR A 59 3.59 -6.17 17.58
CA TYR A 59 4.73 -6.75 18.30
C TYR A 59 5.39 -5.78 19.26
N TRP A 60 5.47 -4.50 18.90
CA TRP A 60 6.24 -3.53 19.69
C TRP A 60 5.41 -2.83 20.76
N LEU A 61 4.14 -2.54 20.47
CA LEU A 61 3.23 -1.90 21.41
C LEU A 61 2.33 -2.93 22.10
N LEU A 62 1.59 -3.75 21.36
CA LEU A 62 0.57 -4.59 21.98
C LEU A 62 1.14 -5.77 22.77
N GLN A 63 2.24 -6.40 22.33
CA GLN A 63 2.81 -7.56 23.03
C GLN A 63 3.08 -7.35 24.54
N PRO A 64 3.80 -6.29 24.99
CA PRO A 64 4.00 -6.06 26.43
C PRO A 64 2.69 -5.78 27.16
N TYR A 65 1.73 -5.11 26.51
CA TYR A 65 0.40 -4.94 27.08
C TYR A 65 -0.34 -6.27 27.17
N PHE A 66 -0.25 -7.18 26.20
CA PHE A 66 -0.83 -8.53 26.28
C PHE A 66 -0.21 -9.41 27.36
N GLU A 67 1.07 -9.24 27.71
CA GLU A 67 1.65 -9.97 28.84
C GLU A 67 1.09 -9.46 30.19
N SER A 68 0.95 -8.14 30.33
CA SER A 68 0.29 -7.53 31.50
C SER A 68 -1.23 -7.75 31.54
N LEU A 69 -1.88 -7.75 30.38
CA LEU A 69 -3.31 -7.91 30.18
C LEU A 69 -3.71 -9.37 30.13
N GLY A 70 -2.85 -10.30 29.73
CA GLY A 70 -3.14 -11.73 29.73
C GLY A 70 -3.21 -12.27 31.17
N SER A 71 -2.29 -11.83 32.03
CA SER A 71 -2.38 -12.11 33.46
C SER A 71 -3.62 -11.48 34.09
N SER A 72 -3.94 -10.23 33.75
CA SER A 72 -5.14 -9.55 34.27
C SER A 72 -6.45 -9.96 33.59
N PHE A 73 -6.44 -10.51 32.38
CA PHE A 73 -7.61 -11.05 31.67
C PHE A 73 -7.99 -12.40 32.26
N GLN A 74 -7.01 -13.25 32.58
CA GLN A 74 -7.27 -14.48 33.33
C GLN A 74 -7.82 -14.16 34.73
N VAL A 75 -7.23 -13.17 35.43
CA VAL A 75 -7.75 -12.69 36.72
C VAL A 75 -9.14 -12.06 36.60
N PHE A 76 -9.41 -11.31 35.52
CA PHE A 76 -10.71 -10.70 35.25
C PHE A 76 -11.78 -11.74 34.94
N VAL A 77 -11.46 -12.75 34.11
CA VAL A 77 -12.34 -13.90 33.82
C VAL A 77 -12.60 -14.70 35.10
N ASN A 78 -11.57 -14.95 35.91
CA ASN A 78 -11.71 -15.62 37.19
C ASN A 78 -12.58 -14.80 38.16
N GLY A 79 -12.36 -13.49 38.26
CA GLY A 79 -13.17 -12.58 39.08
C GLY A 79 -14.63 -12.50 38.61
N MET A 80 -14.90 -12.49 37.30
CA MET A 80 -16.26 -12.58 36.76
C MET A 80 -16.94 -13.93 37.04
N GLN A 81 -16.17 -15.03 37.08
CA GLN A 81 -16.70 -16.34 37.44
C GLN A 81 -16.98 -16.48 38.95
N GLU A 82 -16.36 -15.66 39.78
CA GLU A 82 -16.59 -15.57 41.22
C GLU A 82 -17.83 -14.73 41.56
N ILE A 83 -18.33 -13.89 40.64
CA ILE A 83 -19.58 -13.14 40.83
C ILE A 83 -20.78 -14.12 40.81
N PRO A 84 -21.50 -14.28 41.93
CA PRO A 84 -22.67 -15.15 42.01
C PRO A 84 -23.75 -14.70 41.02
N GLY A 85 -24.24 -15.60 40.17
CA GLY A 85 -25.25 -15.33 39.14
C GLY A 85 -24.71 -15.12 37.72
N TRP A 86 -23.43 -14.77 37.56
CA TRP A 86 -22.83 -14.58 36.22
C TRP A 86 -22.69 -15.90 35.44
N LYS A 87 -22.30 -16.99 36.12
CA LYS A 87 -22.28 -18.34 35.53
C LYS A 87 -23.67 -18.79 35.06
N GLN A 88 -24.71 -18.49 35.83
CA GLN A 88 -26.09 -18.87 35.51
C GLN A 88 -26.62 -18.07 34.32
N PHE A 89 -26.30 -16.77 34.25
CA PHE A 89 -26.63 -15.92 33.11
C PHE A 89 -25.97 -16.41 31.82
N TYR A 90 -24.68 -16.76 31.87
CA TYR A 90 -23.97 -17.22 30.69
C TYR A 90 -24.52 -18.56 30.18
N GLN A 91 -24.77 -19.51 31.08
CA GLN A 91 -25.37 -20.80 30.76
C GLN A 91 -26.77 -20.64 30.15
N ALA A 92 -27.62 -19.79 30.75
CA ALA A 92 -28.95 -19.51 30.23
C ALA A 92 -28.92 -18.82 28.85
N ALA A 93 -27.98 -17.90 28.62
CA ALA A 93 -27.82 -17.22 27.33
C ALA A 93 -27.30 -18.16 26.21
N THR A 94 -26.45 -19.13 26.55
CA THR A 94 -26.02 -20.16 25.58
C THR A 94 -27.12 -21.18 25.28
N ASP A 95 -27.90 -21.62 26.27
CA ASP A 95 -29.04 -22.53 26.04
C ASP A 95 -30.14 -21.85 25.20
N PHE A 96 -30.42 -20.57 25.44
CA PHE A 96 -31.41 -19.81 24.65
C PHE A 96 -31.00 -19.59 23.19
N LYS A 97 -29.71 -19.67 22.87
CA LYS A 97 -29.20 -19.51 21.49
C LYS A 97 -29.11 -20.86 20.74
N GLY A 98 -29.42 -21.96 21.41
CA GLY A 98 -29.35 -23.34 20.88
C GLY A 98 -30.69 -23.93 20.43
N GLU A 99 -31.82 -23.23 20.59
CA GLU A 99 -33.12 -23.57 19.98
C GLU A 99 -33.37 -22.80 18.67
#